data_AF-A0A6V9ZC00-F1
#
_entry.id   AF-A0A6V9ZC00-F1
#
_cell.length_a   1.000
_cell.length_b   1.000
_cell.length_c   1.000
_cell.angle_alpha   90.00
_cell.angle_beta   90.00
_cell.angle_gamma   90.00
#
_symmetry.space_group_name_H-M   'P 1'
#
loop_
_entity.id
_entity.type
_entity.pdbx_description
1 polymer ?
#
loop_
_entity_poly.entity_id
_entity_poly.type
_entity_poly.pdbx_seq_one_letter_code
_entity_poly.pdbx_strand_id
1 'polypeptide(L)'
;ANNALVGYIDNSGLHMSVDVLSNGAIRAGNAKKLSLTSNNNSTMTATFNLWGDANRPTVIELDDDQGWHLYSQRNPDGSIVFTVNGDITANTLRAGEAIYQNNGDIFGSAWGGWLSKW
;
A
#
# COMPACT_ATOMS: atom_id res chain seq x y z
N ALA A 1 10.26 -20.48 -40.08
CA ALA A 1 10.24 -20.66 -38.61
C ALA A 1 9.87 -19.33 -37.98
N ASN A 2 9.27 -19.32 -36.78
CA ASN A 2 8.88 -18.08 -36.11
C ASN A 2 9.93 -17.74 -35.05
N ASN A 3 10.78 -16.74 -35.34
CA ASN A 3 11.94 -16.38 -34.52
C ASN A 3 11.68 -15.08 -33.71
N ALA A 4 10.49 -14.96 -33.10
CA ALA A 4 10.14 -13.79 -32.31
C ALA A 4 10.95 -13.76 -31.00
N LEU A 5 11.98 -12.91 -30.93
CA LEU A 5 12.72 -12.66 -29.70
C LEU A 5 11.98 -11.60 -28.89
N VAL A 6 11.49 -12.02 -27.73
CA VAL A 6 10.40 -11.35 -27.00
C VAL A 6 10.90 -10.58 -25.77
N GLY A 7 12.05 -10.93 -25.20
CA GLY A 7 12.69 -10.17 -24.13
C GLY A 7 14.16 -10.55 -23.93
N TYR A 8 14.94 -9.63 -23.37
CA TYR A 8 16.34 -9.76 -22.97
C TYR A 8 16.60 -8.91 -21.69
N ILE A 9 17.56 -8.00 -21.45
CA ILE A 9 18.72 -7.46 -22.18
C ILE A 9 20.02 -7.89 -21.46
N ASP A 10 20.93 -6.97 -21.14
CA ASP A 10 22.29 -7.26 -20.63
C ASP A 10 22.72 -6.38 -19.45
N ASN A 11 23.73 -6.90 -18.73
CA ASN A 11 24.56 -6.39 -17.61
C ASN A 11 23.94 -5.58 -16.44
N SER A 12 22.76 -4.98 -16.55
CA SER A 12 21.99 -4.31 -15.47
C SER A 12 20.54 -3.94 -15.85
N GLY A 13 20.16 -4.06 -17.13
CA GLY A 13 18.97 -3.41 -17.70
C GLY A 13 17.64 -4.17 -17.59
N LEU A 14 16.77 -3.92 -18.58
CA LEU A 14 15.43 -4.51 -18.74
C LEU A 14 15.54 -5.92 -19.41
N HIS A 15 14.70 -6.46 -20.28
CA HIS A 15 13.52 -6.02 -21.04
C HIS A 15 12.59 -7.21 -21.26
N MET A 16 11.31 -7.10 -20.87
CA MET A 16 10.33 -8.17 -20.98
C MET A 16 9.34 -7.93 -22.14
N SER A 17 8.59 -8.98 -22.51
CA SER A 17 7.71 -8.98 -23.69
C SER A 17 6.26 -8.58 -23.42
N VAL A 18 5.81 -8.88 -22.21
CA VAL A 18 4.40 -8.95 -21.79
C VAL A 18 4.36 -8.67 -20.29
N ASP A 19 3.48 -7.81 -19.77
CA ASP A 19 3.09 -6.55 -20.40
C ASP A 19 3.84 -5.40 -19.70
N VAL A 20 4.23 -4.38 -20.48
CA VAL A 20 4.82 -3.14 -19.96
C VAL A 20 4.25 -1.96 -20.75
N LEU A 21 3.18 -1.36 -20.24
CA LEU A 21 2.53 -0.19 -20.85
C LEU A 21 2.53 0.99 -19.86
N SER A 22 3.07 2.11 -20.31
CA SER A 22 3.23 3.34 -19.51
C SER A 22 3.19 4.56 -20.43
N ASN A 23 2.23 5.46 -20.22
CA ASN A 23 2.19 6.78 -20.87
C ASN A 23 2.97 7.86 -20.07
N GLY A 24 3.79 7.43 -19.11
CA GLY A 24 4.58 8.27 -18.22
C GLY A 24 5.96 7.66 -17.93
N ALA A 25 6.44 7.78 -16.69
CA ALA A 25 7.76 7.26 -16.31
C ALA A 25 7.74 6.50 -14.97
N ILE A 26 8.12 5.23 -15.00
CA ILE A 26 8.50 4.45 -13.81
C ILE A 26 9.94 4.85 -13.45
N ARG A 27 10.20 5.25 -12.21
CA ARG A 27 11.51 5.78 -11.77
C ARG A 27 11.91 5.22 -10.41
N ALA A 28 13.20 4.87 -10.27
CA ALA A 28 13.84 4.50 -9.02
C ALA A 28 15.04 5.43 -8.73
N GLY A 29 15.48 5.48 -7.47
CA GLY A 29 16.62 6.32 -7.05
C GLY A 29 17.97 5.65 -7.28
N ASN A 30 19.02 6.45 -7.52
CA ASN A 30 20.37 6.05 -7.95
C ASN A 30 21.09 4.97 -7.11
N ALA A 31 20.58 4.63 -5.93
CA ALA A 31 21.12 3.57 -5.06
C ALA A 31 20.04 2.85 -4.24
N LYS A 32 18.79 2.77 -4.74
CA LYS A 32 17.65 2.15 -4.03
C LYS A 32 16.74 1.39 -5.01
N LYS A 33 16.48 0.12 -4.72
CA LYS A 33 15.57 -0.74 -5.48
C LYS A 33 14.12 -0.37 -5.16
N LEU A 34 13.31 -0.17 -6.20
CA LEU A 34 11.85 -0.29 -6.13
C LEU A 34 11.49 -1.68 -6.66
N SER A 35 10.60 -2.42 -6.00
CA SER A 35 10.25 -3.78 -6.41
C SER A 35 8.81 -4.15 -6.09
N LEU A 36 8.12 -4.68 -7.10
CA LEU A 36 6.89 -5.44 -6.97
C LEU A 36 7.25 -6.90 -7.33
N THR A 37 6.81 -7.87 -6.53
CA THR A 37 7.17 -9.28 -6.67
C THR A 37 5.97 -10.15 -6.33
N SER A 38 5.67 -11.13 -7.18
CA SER A 38 4.80 -12.26 -6.81
C SER A 38 5.65 -13.51 -6.65
N ASN A 39 5.40 -14.28 -5.59
CA ASN A 39 5.99 -15.61 -5.38
C ASN A 39 5.17 -16.72 -6.08
N ASN A 40 4.13 -16.35 -6.84
CA ASN A 40 3.24 -17.25 -7.58
C ASN A 40 2.60 -18.36 -6.72
N ASN A 41 2.29 -18.03 -5.46
CA ASN A 41 1.67 -18.92 -4.48
C ASN A 41 0.41 -18.32 -3.81
N SER A 42 -0.04 -17.13 -4.25
CA SER A 42 -1.36 -16.61 -3.90
C SER A 42 -2.44 -17.40 -4.64
N THR A 43 -3.58 -17.63 -3.99
CA THR A 43 -4.78 -18.22 -4.61
C THR A 43 -5.62 -17.19 -5.39
N MET A 44 -5.30 -15.91 -5.25
CA MET A 44 -6.02 -14.77 -5.82
C MET A 44 -5.05 -13.73 -6.39
N THR A 45 -5.52 -12.93 -7.34
CA THR A 45 -4.87 -11.69 -7.78
C THR A 45 -4.76 -10.73 -6.58
N ALA A 46 -3.75 -9.85 -6.60
CA ALA A 46 -3.72 -8.68 -5.72
C ALA A 46 -3.35 -7.46 -6.56
N THR A 47 -4.13 -6.39 -6.47
CA THR A 47 -3.98 -5.19 -7.30
C THR A 47 -3.55 -3.99 -6.45
N PHE A 48 -2.79 -3.08 -7.06
CA PHE A 48 -2.53 -1.74 -6.54
C PHE A 48 -3.17 -0.74 -7.49
N ASN A 49 -4.25 -0.10 -7.05
CA ASN A 49 -5.08 0.77 -7.87
C ASN A 49 -4.85 2.24 -7.56
N LEU A 50 -4.91 3.06 -8.61
CA LEU A 50 -5.06 4.52 -8.53
C LEU A 50 -6.32 4.90 -9.31
N TRP A 51 -7.32 5.38 -8.61
CA TRP A 51 -8.60 5.79 -9.21
C TRP A 51 -9.19 7.01 -8.49
N GLY A 52 -10.32 7.51 -9.00
CA GLY A 52 -11.08 8.58 -8.35
C GLY A 52 -12.21 9.12 -9.20
N ASP A 53 -13.07 9.91 -8.58
CA ASP A 53 -14.16 10.66 -9.21
C ASP A 53 -14.36 12.02 -8.49
N ALA A 54 -15.41 12.78 -8.82
CA ALA A 54 -15.67 14.08 -8.20
C ALA A 54 -15.96 14.04 -6.68
N ASN A 55 -16.40 12.89 -6.16
CA ASN A 55 -16.70 12.63 -4.75
C ASN A 55 -15.52 11.95 -4.02
N ARG A 56 -14.68 11.18 -4.75
CA ARG A 56 -13.42 10.60 -4.28
C ARG A 56 -12.24 11.09 -5.15
N PRO A 57 -11.79 12.36 -5.06
CA PRO A 57 -10.80 12.96 -5.97
C PRO A 57 -9.49 12.21 -6.19
N THR A 58 -9.05 11.41 -5.22
CA THR A 58 -7.94 10.47 -5.39
C THR A 58 -8.09 9.34 -4.38
N VAL A 59 -8.04 8.10 -4.85
CA VAL A 59 -8.00 6.88 -4.06
C VAL A 59 -6.77 6.07 -4.49
N ILE A 60 -5.97 5.64 -3.51
CA ILE A 60 -4.87 4.68 -3.68
C ILE A 60 -5.25 3.45 -2.85
N GLU A 61 -5.48 2.32 -3.51
CA GLU A 61 -6.21 1.17 -2.96
C GLU A 61 -5.47 -0.15 -3.22
N LEU A 62 -5.61 -1.08 -2.29
CA LEU A 62 -5.22 -2.49 -2.45
C LEU A 62 -6.47 -3.37 -2.42
N ASP A 63 -6.59 -4.27 -3.37
CA ASP A 63 -7.66 -5.27 -3.46
C ASP A 63 -7.16 -6.66 -3.88
N ASP A 64 -8.04 -7.65 -3.77
CA ASP A 64 -7.93 -8.97 -4.39
C ASP A 64 -9.22 -9.32 -5.19
N ASP A 65 -9.29 -10.54 -5.72
CA ASP A 65 -10.45 -11.04 -6.47
C ASP A 65 -11.78 -11.07 -5.67
N GLN A 66 -11.76 -10.80 -4.35
CA GLN A 66 -12.93 -10.76 -3.47
C GLN A 66 -13.26 -9.33 -2.99
N GLY A 67 -12.29 -8.42 -2.91
CA GLY A 67 -12.54 -6.99 -2.69
C GLY A 67 -11.37 -6.20 -2.12
N TRP A 68 -11.63 -4.93 -1.79
CA TRP A 68 -10.63 -4.01 -1.23
C TRP A 68 -10.22 -4.40 0.19
N HIS A 69 -8.92 -4.34 0.46
CA HIS A 69 -8.30 -4.58 1.77
C HIS A 69 -8.11 -3.27 2.53
N LEU A 70 -7.57 -2.26 1.85
CA LEU A 70 -7.33 -0.92 2.40
C LEU A 70 -7.22 0.13 1.30
N TYR A 71 -7.49 1.39 1.65
CA TYR A 71 -7.17 2.53 0.81
C TYR A 71 -6.71 3.75 1.62
N SER A 72 -5.96 4.62 0.95
CA SER A 72 -5.84 6.03 1.32
C SER A 72 -6.61 6.88 0.31
N GLN A 73 -7.31 7.90 0.78
CA GLN A 73 -8.17 8.73 -0.05
C GLN A 73 -8.06 10.20 0.32
N ARG A 74 -8.07 11.08 -0.67
CA ARG A 74 -8.38 12.51 -0.50
C ARG A 74 -9.85 12.77 -0.84
N ASN A 75 -10.53 13.50 0.03
CA ASN A 75 -11.92 13.92 -0.09
C ASN A 75 -12.05 15.27 -0.85
N PRO A 76 -13.25 15.67 -1.31
CA PRO A 76 -13.48 16.93 -2.03
C PRO A 76 -13.20 18.19 -1.20
N ASP A 77 -13.31 18.10 0.13
CA ASP A 77 -12.94 19.16 1.08
C ASP A 77 -11.42 19.25 1.33
N GLY A 78 -10.63 18.38 0.70
CA GLY A 78 -9.18 18.27 0.86
C GLY A 78 -8.73 17.41 2.05
N SER A 79 -9.64 16.93 2.91
CA SER A 79 -9.30 16.01 4.00
C SER A 79 -8.79 14.66 3.48
N ILE A 80 -8.10 13.90 4.33
CA ILE A 80 -7.51 12.59 3.97
C ILE A 80 -8.02 11.54 4.95
N VAL A 81 -8.40 10.38 4.43
CA VAL A 81 -8.69 9.17 5.23
C VAL A 81 -7.75 8.03 4.85
N PHE A 82 -7.49 7.15 5.81
CA PHE A 82 -6.91 5.83 5.60
C PHE A 82 -7.87 4.82 6.20
N THR A 83 -8.30 3.84 5.41
CA THR A 83 -9.40 2.93 5.74
C THR A 83 -8.95 1.50 5.50
N VAL A 84 -9.30 0.59 6.41
CA VAL A 84 -8.97 -0.85 6.36
C VAL A 84 -10.28 -1.64 6.46
N ASN A 85 -10.43 -2.68 5.64
CA ASN A 85 -11.58 -3.57 5.59
C ASN A 85 -11.39 -4.79 6.53
N GLY A 86 -11.05 -4.53 7.79
CA GLY A 86 -10.70 -5.56 8.77
C GLY A 86 -9.90 -5.05 9.96
N ASP A 87 -9.38 -5.98 10.77
CA ASP A 87 -8.71 -5.69 12.03
C ASP A 87 -7.29 -5.10 11.86
N ILE A 88 -7.00 -4.01 12.54
CA ILE A 88 -5.66 -3.41 12.59
C ILE A 88 -4.86 -4.04 13.73
N THR A 89 -4.09 -5.08 13.43
CA THR A 89 -3.15 -5.68 14.39
C THR A 89 -1.81 -4.93 14.39
N ALA A 90 -1.43 -4.37 15.54
CA ALA A 90 -0.15 -3.68 15.73
C ALA A 90 0.45 -3.96 17.12
N ASN A 91 1.78 -3.99 17.21
CA ASN A 91 2.48 -4.07 18.51
C ASN A 91 2.19 -2.83 19.38
N THR A 92 2.13 -1.67 18.73
CA THR A 92 1.80 -0.38 19.33
C THR A 92 1.15 0.50 18.27
N LEU A 93 -0.04 1.04 18.53
CA LEU A 93 -0.65 2.09 17.71
C LEU A 93 -0.46 3.44 18.42
N ARG A 94 -0.08 4.48 17.67
CA ARG A 94 0.13 5.84 18.20
C ARG A 94 -0.79 6.81 17.47
N ALA A 95 -1.60 7.55 18.23
CA ALA A 95 -2.55 8.53 17.71
C ALA A 95 -2.31 9.87 18.42
N GLY A 96 -1.50 10.73 17.79
CA GLY A 96 -0.93 11.89 18.49
C GLY A 96 -0.05 11.43 19.66
N GLU A 97 -0.30 11.96 20.86
CA GLU A 97 0.38 11.55 22.09
C GLU A 97 -0.17 10.25 22.70
N ALA A 98 -1.35 9.80 22.30
CA ALA A 98 -1.95 8.57 22.82
C ALA A 98 -1.25 7.32 22.26
N ILE A 99 -1.05 6.32 23.12
CA ILE A 99 -0.40 5.05 22.77
C ILE A 99 -1.31 3.90 23.18
N TYR A 100 -1.73 3.07 22.22
CA TYR A 100 -2.46 1.82 22.46
C TYR A 100 -1.47 0.66 22.32
N GLN A 101 -1.32 -0.16 23.36
CA GLN A 101 -0.40 -1.29 23.39
C GLN A 101 -1.10 -2.61 23.07
N ASN A 102 -0.36 -3.57 22.51
CA ASN A 102 -0.86 -4.93 22.24
C ASN A 102 -1.23 -5.76 23.50
N ASN A 103 -0.97 -5.25 24.71
CA ASN A 103 -1.43 -5.85 25.98
C ASN A 103 -2.74 -5.22 26.51
N GLY A 104 -3.36 -4.28 25.78
CA GLY A 104 -4.60 -3.60 26.17
C GLY A 104 -4.41 -2.36 27.06
N ASP A 105 -3.18 -2.02 27.48
CA ASP A 105 -2.91 -0.78 28.22
C ASP A 105 -2.87 0.43 27.25
N ILE A 106 -3.22 1.60 27.77
CA ILE A 106 -3.31 2.85 26.99
C ILE A 106 -2.57 3.96 27.71
N PHE A 107 -1.66 4.64 27.01
CA PHE A 107 -1.03 5.88 27.50
C PHE A 107 -1.81 7.09 27.02
N GLY A 108 -2.02 8.08 27.91
CA GLY A 108 -2.68 9.34 27.57
C GLY A 108 -2.56 10.38 28.67
N SER A 109 -2.52 11.65 28.27
CA SER A 109 -2.43 12.80 29.18
C SER A 109 -3.68 12.98 30.05
N ALA A 110 -4.85 12.55 29.57
CA ALA A 110 -6.12 12.62 30.31
C ALA A 110 -6.15 11.79 31.61
N TRP A 111 -5.31 10.77 31.72
CA TRP A 111 -5.09 9.95 32.93
C TRP A 111 -3.64 10.02 33.43
N GLY A 112 -2.88 11.04 33.01
CA GLY A 112 -1.55 11.37 33.54
C GLY A 112 -0.44 10.36 33.25
N GLY A 113 -0.66 9.37 32.38
CA GLY A 113 0.31 8.31 32.15
C GLY A 113 -0.31 7.06 31.51
N TRP A 114 -0.07 5.89 32.12
CA TRP A 114 -0.66 4.62 31.71
C TRP A 114 -1.99 4.39 32.43
N LEU A 115 -3.01 3.91 31.71
CA LEU A 115 -4.35 3.66 32.26
C LEU A 115 -4.31 2.56 33.33
N SER A 116 -3.38 1.61 33.21
CA SER A 116 -3.08 0.61 34.25
C SER A 116 -2.55 1.17 35.59
N LYS A 117 -2.35 2.49 35.71
CA LYS A 117 -1.76 3.18 36.88
C LYS A 117 -2.57 4.38 37.37
N TRP A 118 -3.81 4.53 36.90
CA TRP A 118 -4.73 5.61 37.25
C TRP A 118 -5.76 5.14 38.29
#